data_AF-A0A6J8A419-F1
#
_entry.id   AF-A0A6J8A419-F1
#
_cell.length_a   1.000
_cell.length_b   1.000
_cell.length_c   1.000
_cell.angle_alpha   90.00
_cell.angle_beta   90.00
_cell.angle_gamma   90.00
#
_symmetry.space_group_name_H-M   'P 1'
#
loop_
_entity.id
_entity.type
_entity.pdbx_description
1 polymer ?
#
loop_
_entity_poly.entity_id
_entity_poly.type
_entity_poly.pdbx_seq_one_letter_code
_entity_poly.pdbx_strand_id
1 'polypeptide(L)'
;MLFVTAVDMDYPEYTEELSRQFWMRVWSRDEGITEDEHFTQAAKKAGMKDDIIKKALKRSKDKDVADRLQAFADEARANGAFGAPTMIVHVNGEKEMLFGSDRFNILAEMLGEKFDGPQNQLSKNKILTRYKSKWKNMDLKLKPLSQDAVLQGSGNQLPGNVPIKMQYILQDLARLGQHNEVPFKIPSDLKDVMFVKGSRPAMLFLTAVDMNHPEYTEELSRQLWLRVWSRDEGITTDDDISEAATKAGIKKEMIVKCLNSAKEQYVSDQFKAYTDEALSLGTFGTPTIVIHNNGKKELIFGSDRFDLVANLIGEIYEGPLNELSKIKQ
;
A
#
# COMPACT_ATOMS: atom_id res chain seq x y z
N MET A 1 -2.31 22.12 -18.23
CA MET A 1 -3.49 22.22 -17.34
C MET A 1 -4.49 23.26 -17.81
N LEU A 2 -4.11 24.55 -17.97
CA LEU A 2 -5.05 25.60 -18.42
C LEU A 2 -5.78 25.29 -19.73
N PHE A 3 -5.10 24.65 -20.71
CA PHE A 3 -5.76 24.22 -21.95
C PHE A 3 -6.85 23.17 -21.70
N VAL A 4 -6.58 22.16 -20.87
CA VAL A 4 -7.58 21.15 -20.48
C VAL A 4 -8.73 21.81 -19.70
N THR A 5 -8.44 22.76 -18.80
CA THR A 5 -9.47 23.50 -18.07
C THR A 5 -10.35 24.34 -19.00
N ALA A 6 -9.76 25.00 -20.01
CA ALA A 6 -10.54 25.73 -21.01
C ALA A 6 -11.44 24.80 -21.85
N VAL A 7 -10.93 23.62 -22.21
CA VAL A 7 -11.73 22.59 -22.89
C VAL A 7 -12.84 22.07 -21.98
N ASP A 8 -12.57 21.81 -20.71
CA ASP A 8 -13.58 21.36 -19.75
C ASP A 8 -14.71 22.37 -19.52
N MET A 9 -14.38 23.66 -19.50
CA MET A 9 -15.37 24.73 -19.31
C MET A 9 -16.28 24.92 -20.52
N ASP A 10 -15.74 24.86 -21.73
CA ASP A 10 -16.47 25.24 -22.95
C ASP A 10 -16.91 24.03 -23.82
N TYR A 11 -16.21 22.90 -23.70
CA TYR A 11 -16.38 21.68 -24.52
C TYR A 11 -16.12 20.38 -23.71
N PRO A 12 -16.85 20.15 -22.61
CA PRO A 12 -16.57 19.06 -21.65
C PRO A 12 -16.60 17.66 -22.28
N GLU A 13 -17.27 17.48 -23.42
CA GLU A 13 -17.31 16.22 -24.15
C GLU A 13 -15.93 15.74 -24.64
N TYR A 14 -14.94 16.64 -24.76
CA TYR A 14 -13.56 16.28 -25.14
C TYR A 14 -12.63 16.09 -23.95
N THR A 15 -13.03 16.44 -22.71
CA THR A 15 -12.12 16.47 -21.56
C THR A 15 -11.44 15.12 -21.31
N GLU A 16 -12.23 14.04 -21.32
CA GLU A 16 -11.70 12.69 -21.03
C GLU A 16 -10.67 12.27 -22.09
N GLU A 17 -11.06 12.29 -23.38
CA GLU A 17 -10.19 11.83 -24.45
C GLU A 17 -8.98 12.74 -24.62
N LEU A 18 -9.13 14.06 -24.45
CA LEU A 18 -8.00 14.98 -24.43
C LEU A 18 -7.00 14.66 -23.31
N SER A 19 -7.51 14.39 -22.10
CA SER A 19 -6.67 13.99 -20.97
C SER A 19 -5.95 12.67 -21.23
N ARG A 20 -6.64 11.69 -21.84
CA ARG A 20 -6.04 10.42 -22.30
C ARG A 20 -4.94 10.66 -23.33
N GLN A 21 -5.15 11.55 -24.28
CA GLN A 21 -4.13 11.88 -25.27
C GLN A 21 -2.91 12.51 -24.62
N PHE A 22 -3.05 13.43 -23.67
CA PHE A 22 -1.91 13.97 -22.91
C PHE A 22 -1.17 12.88 -22.12
N TRP A 23 -1.90 11.97 -21.47
CA TRP A 23 -1.28 10.84 -20.78
C TRP A 23 -0.45 9.98 -21.74
N MET A 24 -1.02 9.61 -22.88
CA MET A 24 -0.33 8.80 -23.89
C MET A 24 0.89 9.51 -24.49
N ARG A 25 0.86 10.85 -24.62
CA ARG A 25 2.02 11.63 -25.08
C ARG A 25 3.22 11.42 -24.14
N VAL A 26 3.02 11.61 -22.84
CA VAL A 26 4.10 11.47 -21.85
C VAL A 26 4.51 10.01 -21.67
N TRP A 27 3.54 9.13 -21.38
CA TRP A 27 3.83 7.82 -20.81
C TRP A 27 3.97 6.70 -21.84
N SER A 28 3.60 6.95 -23.11
CA SER A 28 3.71 5.95 -24.18
C SER A 28 4.55 6.41 -25.36
N ARG A 29 4.71 7.72 -25.58
CA ARG A 29 5.30 8.25 -26.83
C ARG A 29 6.49 9.17 -26.62
N ASP A 30 6.81 9.53 -25.37
CA ASP A 30 7.86 10.49 -25.04
C ASP A 30 7.70 11.84 -25.80
N GLU A 31 6.44 12.28 -25.96
CA GLU A 31 6.06 13.49 -26.66
C GLU A 31 5.82 14.65 -25.68
N GLY A 32 6.22 15.87 -26.07
CA GLY A 32 6.04 17.08 -25.25
C GLY A 32 4.57 17.46 -25.00
N ILE A 33 4.34 18.19 -23.89
CA ILE A 33 3.00 18.61 -23.41
C ILE A 33 2.93 20.06 -22.89
N THR A 34 3.89 20.92 -23.25
CA THR A 34 4.05 22.25 -22.63
C THR A 34 3.79 23.43 -23.58
N GLU A 35 3.55 23.19 -24.87
CA GLU A 35 3.50 24.22 -25.91
C GLU A 35 2.18 24.16 -26.67
N ASP A 36 1.76 25.27 -27.29
CA ASP A 36 0.49 25.37 -28.05
C ASP A 36 0.43 24.31 -29.18
N GLU A 37 1.57 23.96 -29.77
CA GLU A 37 1.64 22.87 -30.75
C GLU A 37 1.33 21.51 -30.13
N HIS A 38 1.89 21.21 -28.94
CA HIS A 38 1.61 19.98 -28.20
C HIS A 38 0.12 19.84 -27.88
N PHE A 39 -0.50 20.93 -27.44
CA PHE A 39 -1.95 20.99 -27.15
C PHE A 39 -2.78 20.73 -28.41
N THR A 40 -2.42 21.36 -29.52
CA THR A 40 -3.08 21.16 -30.82
C THR A 40 -3.01 19.71 -31.27
N GLN A 41 -1.83 19.08 -31.18
CA GLN A 41 -1.64 17.69 -31.58
C GLN A 41 -2.46 16.73 -30.70
N ALA A 42 -2.48 16.93 -29.38
CA ALA A 42 -3.30 16.13 -28.47
C ALA A 42 -4.80 16.29 -28.76
N ALA A 43 -5.25 17.52 -28.94
CA ALA A 43 -6.64 17.83 -29.25
C ALA A 43 -7.12 17.26 -30.59
N LYS A 44 -6.28 17.30 -31.63
CA LYS A 44 -6.57 16.64 -32.92
C LYS A 44 -6.76 15.14 -32.77
N LYS A 45 -5.90 14.48 -31.99
CA LYS A 45 -6.05 13.04 -31.71
C LYS A 45 -7.30 12.74 -30.87
N ALA A 46 -7.74 13.69 -30.05
CA ALA A 46 -8.99 13.61 -29.30
C ALA A 46 -10.24 13.94 -30.15
N GLY A 47 -10.09 14.14 -31.46
CA GLY A 47 -11.22 14.39 -32.37
C GLY A 47 -11.71 15.83 -32.40
N MET A 48 -11.00 16.78 -31.76
CA MET A 48 -11.39 18.19 -31.77
C MET A 48 -11.13 18.84 -33.14
N LYS A 49 -12.07 19.66 -33.60
CA LYS A 49 -11.93 20.44 -34.85
C LYS A 49 -10.97 21.63 -34.66
N ASP A 50 -10.30 22.03 -35.74
CA ASP A 50 -9.31 23.13 -35.73
C ASP A 50 -9.87 24.46 -35.18
N ASP A 51 -11.14 24.77 -35.43
CA ASP A 51 -11.78 25.99 -34.93
C ASP A 51 -12.00 25.94 -33.41
N ILE A 52 -12.39 24.77 -32.88
CA ILE A 52 -12.53 24.52 -31.43
C ILE A 52 -11.16 24.63 -30.76
N ILE A 53 -10.13 24.01 -31.33
CA ILE A 53 -8.76 24.06 -30.79
C ILE A 53 -8.26 25.50 -30.68
N LYS A 54 -8.43 26.29 -31.75
CA LYS A 54 -8.03 27.71 -31.75
C LYS A 54 -8.78 28.52 -30.67
N LYS A 55 -10.08 28.27 -30.50
CA LYS A 55 -10.88 28.90 -29.43
C LYS A 55 -10.37 28.51 -28.05
N ALA A 56 -10.15 27.22 -27.80
CA ALA A 56 -9.65 26.71 -26.52
C ALA A 56 -8.24 27.22 -26.18
N LEU A 57 -7.33 27.31 -27.16
CA LEU A 57 -5.99 27.89 -26.99
C LEU A 57 -6.02 29.38 -26.62
N LYS A 58 -6.97 30.14 -27.20
CA LYS A 58 -7.18 31.52 -26.82
C LYS A 58 -7.77 31.60 -25.41
N ARG A 59 -8.81 30.80 -25.15
CA ARG A 59 -9.55 30.73 -23.89
C ARG A 59 -8.65 30.36 -22.71
N SER A 60 -7.68 29.47 -22.91
CA SER A 60 -6.76 29.02 -21.84
C SER A 60 -5.86 30.12 -21.27
N LYS A 61 -5.86 31.31 -21.88
CA LYS A 61 -5.10 32.49 -21.44
C LYS A 61 -5.97 33.45 -20.61
N ASP A 62 -7.27 33.19 -20.52
CA ASP A 62 -8.21 34.04 -19.79
C ASP A 62 -8.11 33.82 -18.28
N LYS A 63 -8.33 34.91 -17.52
CA LYS A 63 -8.19 34.91 -16.05
C LYS A 63 -9.13 33.92 -15.38
N ASP A 64 -10.37 33.81 -15.83
CA ASP A 64 -11.36 32.95 -15.21
C ASP A 64 -11.08 31.46 -15.40
N VAL A 65 -10.35 31.07 -16.46
CA VAL A 65 -9.83 29.70 -16.61
C VAL A 65 -8.76 29.40 -15.55
N ALA A 66 -7.86 30.35 -15.31
CA ALA A 66 -6.86 30.23 -14.24
C ALA A 66 -7.54 30.19 -12.85
N ASP A 67 -8.54 31.04 -12.63
CA ASP A 67 -9.32 31.06 -11.39
C ASP A 67 -10.08 29.74 -11.19
N ARG A 68 -10.63 29.14 -12.26
CA ARG A 68 -11.27 27.81 -12.22
C ARG A 68 -10.28 26.71 -11.84
N LEU A 69 -9.09 26.69 -12.44
CA LEU A 69 -8.05 25.71 -12.10
C LEU A 69 -7.60 25.86 -10.64
N GLN A 70 -7.44 27.10 -10.16
CA GLN A 70 -7.11 27.38 -8.77
C GLN A 70 -8.23 26.90 -7.82
N ALA A 71 -9.49 27.17 -8.16
CA ALA A 71 -10.65 26.72 -7.37
C ALA A 71 -10.68 25.19 -7.21
N PHE A 72 -10.38 24.43 -8.28
CA PHE A 72 -10.26 22.97 -8.18
C PHE A 72 -9.12 22.52 -7.27
N ALA A 73 -7.97 23.21 -7.30
CA ALA A 73 -6.86 22.90 -6.41
C ALA A 73 -7.21 23.20 -4.94
N ASP A 74 -7.93 24.30 -4.69
CA ASP A 74 -8.41 24.67 -3.35
C ASP A 74 -9.47 23.72 -2.83
N GLU A 75 -10.40 23.29 -3.69
CA GLU A 75 -11.38 22.24 -3.37
C GLU A 75 -10.69 20.91 -3.03
N ALA A 76 -9.70 20.48 -3.83
CA ALA A 76 -8.94 19.27 -3.55
C ALA A 76 -8.23 19.35 -2.19
N ARG A 77 -7.60 20.49 -1.86
CA ARG A 77 -6.97 20.73 -0.55
C ARG A 77 -7.99 20.73 0.59
N ALA A 78 -9.14 21.38 0.40
CA ALA A 78 -10.23 21.39 1.38
C ALA A 78 -10.79 19.98 1.63
N ASN A 79 -10.70 19.10 0.64
CA ASN A 79 -11.04 17.68 0.75
C ASN A 79 -9.87 16.79 1.24
N GLY A 80 -8.74 17.38 1.65
CA GLY A 80 -7.60 16.66 2.22
C GLY A 80 -6.64 16.05 1.22
N ALA A 81 -6.72 16.39 -0.07
CA ALA A 81 -5.82 15.86 -1.08
C ALA A 81 -4.35 16.21 -0.77
N PHE A 82 -3.48 15.20 -0.79
CA PHE A 82 -2.03 15.34 -0.60
C PHE A 82 -1.21 14.71 -1.74
N GLY A 83 -1.88 14.25 -2.80
CA GLY A 83 -1.27 13.64 -3.97
C GLY A 83 -2.29 13.29 -5.04
N ALA A 84 -1.84 12.65 -6.13
CA ALA A 84 -2.68 12.20 -7.22
C ALA A 84 -2.52 10.68 -7.50
N PRO A 85 -3.58 9.98 -7.93
CA PRO A 85 -4.96 10.47 -7.97
C PRO A 85 -5.54 10.58 -6.54
N THR A 86 -6.29 11.65 -6.28
CA THR A 86 -7.22 11.74 -5.16
C THR A 86 -8.63 11.63 -5.72
N MET A 87 -9.47 10.78 -5.13
CA MET A 87 -10.86 10.56 -5.51
C MET A 87 -11.75 11.00 -4.35
N ILE A 88 -12.71 11.87 -4.65
CA ILE A 88 -13.77 12.25 -3.71
C ILE A 88 -15.03 11.48 -4.10
N VAL A 89 -15.51 10.67 -3.17
CA VAL A 89 -16.63 9.75 -3.37
C VAL A 89 -17.77 10.22 -2.51
N HIS A 90 -18.96 10.31 -3.08
CA HIS A 90 -20.19 10.64 -2.36
C HIS A 90 -21.06 9.40 -2.29
N VAL A 91 -21.13 8.76 -1.12
CA VAL A 91 -21.90 7.52 -0.89
C VAL A 91 -22.88 7.79 0.25
N ASN A 92 -24.16 7.52 0.04
CA ASN A 92 -25.22 7.68 1.06
C ASN A 92 -25.27 9.09 1.69
N GLY A 93 -24.88 10.13 0.95
CA GLY A 93 -24.83 11.51 1.44
C GLY A 93 -23.55 11.84 2.24
N GLU A 94 -22.68 10.86 2.47
CA GLU A 94 -21.38 11.06 3.11
C GLU A 94 -20.28 11.25 2.06
N LYS A 95 -19.32 12.11 2.39
CA LYS A 95 -18.19 12.44 1.53
C LYS A 95 -16.94 11.73 2.05
N GLU A 96 -16.33 10.95 1.18
CA GLU A 96 -15.18 10.11 1.50
C GLU A 96 -14.03 10.39 0.54
N MET A 97 -12.81 10.48 1.07
CA MET A 97 -11.60 10.70 0.28
C MET A 97 -10.76 9.42 0.22
N LEU A 98 -10.43 9.02 -1.00
CA LEU A 98 -9.51 7.93 -1.32
C LEU A 98 -8.29 8.49 -2.07
N PHE A 99 -7.10 8.00 -1.73
CA PHE A 99 -5.85 8.35 -2.39
C PHE A 99 -5.21 7.10 -3.01
N GLY A 100 -4.85 7.20 -4.29
CA GLY A 100 -4.23 6.12 -5.06
C GLY A 100 -5.24 5.34 -5.91
N SER A 101 -4.81 4.93 -7.11
CA SER A 101 -5.59 4.06 -7.99
C SER A 101 -5.69 2.63 -7.46
N ASP A 102 -4.81 2.22 -6.56
CA ASP A 102 -4.84 0.92 -5.90
C ASP A 102 -5.95 0.78 -4.83
N ARG A 103 -6.84 1.78 -4.71
CA ARG A 103 -8.01 1.80 -3.83
C ARG A 103 -9.36 1.60 -4.56
N PHE A 104 -9.36 1.27 -5.86
CA PHE A 104 -10.60 0.99 -6.60
C PHE A 104 -11.44 -0.15 -5.99
N ASN A 105 -10.80 -1.11 -5.32
CA ASN A 105 -11.51 -2.16 -4.61
C ASN A 105 -12.31 -1.65 -3.41
N ILE A 106 -11.76 -0.69 -2.65
CA ILE A 106 -12.45 -0.03 -1.54
C ILE A 106 -13.58 0.84 -2.09
N LEU A 107 -13.30 1.59 -3.17
CA LEU A 107 -14.33 2.37 -3.86
C LEU A 107 -15.53 1.51 -4.26
N ALA A 108 -15.30 0.35 -4.88
CA ALA A 108 -16.38 -0.53 -5.30
C ALA A 108 -17.18 -1.08 -4.11
N GLU A 109 -16.52 -1.47 -3.02
CA GLU A 109 -17.21 -1.90 -1.80
C GLU A 109 -18.10 -0.79 -1.24
N MET A 110 -17.60 0.45 -1.20
CA MET A 110 -18.39 1.61 -0.74
C MET A 110 -19.61 1.85 -1.64
N LEU A 111 -19.47 1.64 -2.95
CA LEU A 111 -20.57 1.78 -3.91
C LEU A 111 -21.52 0.58 -3.94
N GLY A 112 -21.23 -0.51 -3.20
CA GLY A 112 -21.98 -1.76 -3.29
C GLY A 112 -21.75 -2.50 -4.62
N GLU A 113 -20.70 -2.15 -5.34
CA GLU A 113 -20.36 -2.67 -6.66
C GLU A 113 -19.34 -3.80 -6.60
N LYS A 114 -19.38 -4.68 -7.59
CA LYS A 114 -18.35 -5.70 -7.76
C LYS A 114 -17.15 -5.10 -8.48
N PHE A 115 -15.99 -5.11 -7.83
CA PHE A 115 -14.72 -4.84 -8.51
C PHE A 115 -14.14 -6.14 -9.06
N ASP A 116 -13.97 -6.22 -10.37
CA ASP A 116 -13.35 -7.37 -11.04
C ASP A 116 -11.86 -7.17 -11.31
N GLY A 117 -11.27 -6.03 -10.93
CA GLY A 117 -9.87 -5.72 -11.18
C GLY A 117 -9.60 -5.12 -12.57
N PRO A 118 -8.35 -4.73 -12.87
CA PRO A 118 -7.95 -4.41 -14.23
C PRO A 118 -8.18 -5.65 -15.13
N GLN A 119 -8.79 -5.44 -16.31
CA GLN A 119 -9.31 -6.50 -17.19
C GLN A 119 -8.36 -7.71 -17.35
N ASN A 120 -8.94 -8.92 -17.31
CA ASN A 120 -8.35 -10.28 -17.31
C ASN A 120 -7.88 -10.89 -15.97
N GLN A 121 -8.08 -10.27 -14.82
CA GLN A 121 -7.80 -10.93 -13.53
C GLN A 121 -8.86 -10.59 -12.47
N LEU A 122 -9.68 -11.58 -12.11
CA LEU A 122 -10.75 -11.53 -11.11
C LEU A 122 -10.23 -11.05 -9.73
N SER A 123 -10.07 -9.75 -9.53
CA SER A 123 -9.44 -9.23 -8.31
C SER A 123 -10.44 -9.18 -7.15
N LYS A 124 -10.05 -9.69 -5.97
CA LYS A 124 -10.72 -9.31 -4.70
C LYS A 124 -9.83 -9.14 -3.44
N ASN A 125 -8.55 -8.75 -3.40
CA ASN A 125 -7.82 -8.30 -2.16
C ASN A 125 -7.02 -9.29 -1.27
N LYS A 126 -6.45 -8.85 -0.14
CA LYS A 126 -4.99 -8.98 0.11
C LYS A 126 -4.61 -9.68 1.41
N ILE A 127 -4.22 -10.97 1.38
CA ILE A 127 -3.32 -11.58 2.39
C ILE A 127 -2.51 -12.74 1.77
N LEU A 128 -1.18 -12.58 1.66
CA LEU A 128 -0.29 -13.57 1.02
C LEU A 128 -0.33 -14.96 1.70
N THR A 129 -0.49 -15.02 3.02
CA THR A 129 -0.55 -16.31 3.75
C THR A 129 -1.79 -17.14 3.41
N ARG A 130 -2.90 -16.52 3.00
CA ARG A 130 -4.10 -17.22 2.55
C ARG A 130 -3.90 -17.93 1.21
N TYR A 131 -2.93 -17.48 0.42
CA TYR A 131 -2.59 -18.06 -0.88
C TYR A 131 -1.64 -19.26 -0.81
N LYS A 132 -1.06 -19.59 0.35
CA LYS A 132 -0.15 -20.75 0.48
C LYS A 132 -0.80 -22.08 0.06
N SER A 133 -2.11 -22.22 0.23
CA SER A 133 -2.88 -23.40 -0.18
C SER A 133 -3.36 -23.35 -1.64
N LYS A 134 -3.27 -22.19 -2.29
CA LYS A 134 -3.80 -21.93 -3.63
C LYS A 134 -2.69 -21.90 -4.68
N TRP A 135 -1.67 -21.08 -4.44
CA TRP A 135 -0.53 -20.91 -5.35
C TRP A 135 0.50 -21.99 -5.10
N LYS A 136 0.39 -23.09 -5.85
CA LYS A 136 1.23 -24.28 -5.68
C LYS A 136 2.71 -24.01 -5.97
N ASN A 137 3.00 -22.99 -6.77
CA ASN A 137 4.37 -22.60 -7.13
C ASN A 137 5.00 -21.61 -6.12
N MET A 138 4.30 -21.26 -5.04
CA MET A 138 4.80 -20.32 -4.04
C MET A 138 5.41 -21.05 -2.85
N ASP A 139 6.71 -20.80 -2.60
CA ASP A 139 7.36 -21.08 -1.31
C ASP A 139 7.50 -19.78 -0.51
N LEU A 140 6.51 -19.51 0.35
CA LEU A 140 6.50 -18.28 1.16
C LEU A 140 7.47 -18.39 2.34
N LYS A 141 8.51 -17.55 2.35
CA LYS A 141 9.40 -17.33 3.49
C LYS A 141 9.11 -15.98 4.16
N LEU A 142 8.87 -16.00 5.47
CA LEU A 142 8.73 -14.79 6.27
C LEU A 142 10.07 -14.48 6.93
N LYS A 143 10.65 -13.31 6.65
CA LYS A 143 11.91 -12.88 7.25
C LYS A 143 11.68 -11.68 8.17
N PRO A 144 11.97 -11.79 9.47
CA PRO A 144 11.94 -10.65 10.39
C PRO A 144 12.93 -9.57 9.93
N LEU A 145 12.50 -8.31 9.97
CA LEU A 145 13.32 -7.17 9.51
C LEU A 145 13.19 -5.96 10.46
N SER A 146 14.22 -5.14 10.55
CA SER A 146 14.17 -3.88 11.31
C SER A 146 13.68 -2.74 10.44
N GLN A 147 12.47 -2.24 10.70
CA GLN A 147 11.92 -1.09 9.97
C GLN A 147 12.79 0.17 10.15
N ASP A 148 13.30 0.43 11.36
CA ASP A 148 14.15 1.58 11.64
C ASP A 148 15.44 1.53 10.83
N ALA A 149 16.09 0.36 10.78
CA ALA A 149 17.31 0.20 10.00
C ALA A 149 17.06 0.24 8.49
N VAL A 150 15.89 -0.20 8.01
CA VAL A 150 15.48 -0.02 6.61
C VAL A 150 15.31 1.46 6.27
N LEU A 151 14.60 2.22 7.10
CA LEU A 151 14.40 3.66 6.88
C LEU A 151 15.75 4.40 6.87
N GLN A 152 16.61 4.11 7.84
CA GLN A 152 17.95 4.69 7.90
C GLN A 152 18.80 4.30 6.68
N GLY A 153 18.87 3.01 6.35
CA GLY A 153 19.71 2.48 5.28
C GLY A 153 19.28 2.92 3.87
N SER A 154 17.99 3.21 3.68
CA SER A 154 17.44 3.71 2.40
C SER A 154 17.35 5.23 2.32
N GLY A 155 17.56 5.96 3.43
CA GLY A 155 17.33 7.39 3.51
C GLY A 155 15.84 7.80 3.47
N ASN A 156 14.93 6.86 3.66
CA ASN A 156 13.49 7.10 3.63
C ASN A 156 12.99 7.66 4.97
N GLN A 157 11.82 8.30 4.95
CA GLN A 157 11.15 8.85 6.14
C GLN A 157 9.77 8.24 6.32
N LEU A 158 9.30 8.21 7.57
CA LEU A 158 7.95 7.74 7.87
C LEU A 158 6.90 8.67 7.24
N PRO A 159 5.90 8.13 6.52
CA PRO A 159 4.84 8.96 5.95
C PRO A 159 4.00 9.65 7.04
N GLY A 160 3.95 9.08 8.25
CA GLY A 160 3.27 9.66 9.42
C GLY A 160 3.86 10.98 9.92
N ASN A 161 5.07 11.35 9.48
CA ASN A 161 5.65 12.67 9.77
C ASN A 161 4.90 13.82 9.07
N VAL A 162 4.07 13.50 8.07
CA VAL A 162 3.19 14.45 7.38
C VAL A 162 1.77 14.30 7.93
N PRO A 163 1.22 15.27 8.69
CA PRO A 163 -0.04 15.10 9.42
C PRO A 163 -1.23 14.64 8.56
N ILE A 164 -1.39 15.20 7.35
CA ILE A 164 -2.49 14.83 6.45
C ILE A 164 -2.36 13.38 5.95
N LYS A 165 -1.13 12.89 5.73
CA LYS A 165 -0.88 11.49 5.38
C LYS A 165 -1.19 10.58 6.57
N MET A 166 -0.82 10.98 7.78
CA MET A 166 -1.12 10.20 8.99
C MET A 166 -2.63 10.03 9.19
N GLN A 167 -3.40 11.11 9.03
CA GLN A 167 -4.87 11.05 9.10
C GLN A 167 -5.43 10.06 8.07
N TYR A 168 -4.95 10.13 6.82
CA TYR A 168 -5.37 9.20 5.78
C TYR A 168 -5.00 7.75 6.11
N ILE A 169 -3.77 7.48 6.55
CA ILE A 169 -3.31 6.13 6.92
C ILE A 169 -4.21 5.50 7.98
N LEU A 170 -4.58 6.25 9.02
CA LEU A 170 -5.43 5.70 10.09
C LEU A 170 -6.84 5.34 9.58
N GLN A 171 -7.42 6.16 8.69
CA GLN A 171 -8.70 5.87 8.06
C GLN A 171 -8.59 4.67 7.09
N ASP A 172 -7.54 4.65 6.27
CA ASP A 172 -7.31 3.59 5.28
C ASP A 172 -7.06 2.24 5.96
N LEU A 173 -6.32 2.21 7.08
CA LEU A 173 -6.14 0.99 7.87
C LEU A 173 -7.44 0.44 8.44
N ALA A 174 -8.38 1.32 8.86
CA ALA A 174 -9.71 0.88 9.31
C ALA A 174 -10.51 0.25 8.15
N ARG A 175 -10.53 0.90 6.98
CA ARG A 175 -11.15 0.37 5.76
C ARG A 175 -10.54 -0.97 5.35
N LEU A 176 -9.22 -1.08 5.36
CA LEU A 176 -8.50 -2.32 5.04
C LEU A 176 -8.74 -3.43 6.07
N GLY A 177 -8.87 -3.10 7.36
CA GLY A 177 -9.21 -4.05 8.40
C GLY A 177 -10.60 -4.67 8.18
N GLN A 178 -11.60 -3.83 7.92
CA GLN A 178 -12.95 -4.27 7.56
C GLN A 178 -12.94 -5.12 6.27
N HIS A 179 -12.33 -4.59 5.21
CA HIS A 179 -12.31 -5.21 3.90
C HIS A 179 -11.65 -6.61 3.89
N ASN A 180 -10.52 -6.76 4.57
CA ASN A 180 -9.77 -8.02 4.59
C ASN A 180 -10.18 -8.95 5.75
N GLU A 181 -11.20 -8.59 6.53
CA GLU A 181 -11.63 -9.30 7.74
C GLU A 181 -10.46 -9.56 8.71
N VAL A 182 -9.62 -8.54 8.91
CA VAL A 182 -8.53 -8.54 9.88
C VAL A 182 -8.96 -7.70 11.08
N PRO A 183 -8.94 -8.25 12.31
CA PRO A 183 -9.37 -7.50 13.49
C PRO A 183 -8.30 -6.45 13.84
N PHE A 184 -8.39 -5.31 13.19
CA PHE A 184 -7.49 -4.18 13.38
C PHE A 184 -8.11 -3.16 14.34
N LYS A 185 -7.36 -2.79 15.36
CA LYS A 185 -7.69 -1.73 16.31
C LYS A 185 -6.44 -0.89 16.54
N ILE A 186 -6.59 0.42 16.41
CA ILE A 186 -5.52 1.37 16.70
C ILE A 186 -5.27 1.34 18.23
N PRO A 187 -4.00 1.17 18.68
CA PRO A 187 -3.63 1.28 20.09
C PRO A 187 -4.08 2.59 20.73
N SER A 188 -4.42 2.57 22.01
CA SER A 188 -4.85 3.77 22.75
C SER A 188 -3.74 4.83 22.82
N ASP A 189 -2.48 4.41 22.97
CA ASP A 189 -1.29 5.26 22.86
C ASP A 189 -0.41 4.84 21.68
N LEU A 190 -0.83 5.24 20.49
CA LEU A 190 -0.12 4.94 19.24
C LEU A 190 1.32 5.49 19.23
N LYS A 191 1.58 6.62 19.90
CA LYS A 191 2.92 7.24 19.90
C LYS A 191 3.88 6.44 20.77
N ASP A 192 3.44 6.02 21.95
CA ASP A 192 4.22 5.18 22.84
C ASP A 192 4.58 3.84 22.17
N VAL A 193 3.59 3.19 21.53
CA VAL A 193 3.81 1.94 20.80
C VAL A 193 4.83 2.09 19.66
N MET A 194 4.69 3.11 18.81
CA MET A 194 5.52 3.25 17.60
C MET A 194 6.90 3.86 17.86
N PHE A 195 7.02 4.82 18.79
CA PHE A 195 8.21 5.66 18.91
C PHE A 195 8.96 5.53 20.25
N VAL A 196 8.34 4.92 21.27
CA VAL A 196 8.97 4.77 22.60
C VAL A 196 9.32 3.31 22.87
N LYS A 197 8.33 2.42 22.81
CA LYS A 197 8.49 0.99 23.06
C LYS A 197 9.16 0.26 21.90
N GLY A 198 8.68 0.51 20.68
CA GLY A 198 9.12 -0.19 19.48
C GLY A 198 8.85 -1.70 19.54
N SER A 199 9.49 -2.46 18.66
CA SER A 199 9.26 -3.92 18.50
C SER A 199 10.52 -4.77 18.60
N ARG A 200 11.68 -4.18 18.90
CA ARG A 200 12.97 -4.88 18.80
C ARG A 200 13.05 -6.19 19.61
N PRO A 201 12.60 -6.28 20.88
CA PRO A 201 12.61 -7.54 21.62
C PRO A 201 11.79 -8.65 20.94
N ALA A 202 10.57 -8.32 20.49
CA ALA A 202 9.73 -9.25 19.72
C ALA A 202 10.38 -9.69 18.41
N MET A 203 11.02 -8.77 17.67
CA MET A 203 11.69 -9.11 16.41
C MET A 203 12.91 -10.01 16.60
N LEU A 204 13.67 -9.84 17.69
CA LEU A 204 14.77 -10.75 18.03
C LEU A 204 14.24 -12.13 18.45
N PHE A 205 13.18 -12.19 19.26
CA PHE A 205 12.57 -13.47 19.60
C PHE A 205 12.00 -14.18 18.37
N LEU A 206 11.32 -13.46 17.49
CA LEU A 206 10.83 -13.99 16.22
C LEU A 206 11.99 -14.48 15.33
N THR A 207 13.14 -13.78 15.32
CA THR A 207 14.34 -14.23 14.62
C THR A 207 14.90 -15.52 15.24
N ALA A 208 14.97 -15.62 16.57
CA ALA A 208 15.40 -16.85 17.25
C ALA A 208 14.47 -18.03 16.94
N VAL A 209 13.16 -17.80 16.86
CA VAL A 209 12.18 -18.81 16.45
C VAL A 209 12.37 -19.18 14.97
N ASP A 210 12.55 -18.21 14.08
CA ASP A 210 12.76 -18.48 12.65
C ASP A 210 14.02 -19.31 12.37
N MET A 211 15.12 -19.04 13.10
CA MET A 211 16.38 -19.78 12.95
C MET A 211 16.28 -21.25 13.39
N ASN A 212 15.47 -21.54 14.41
CA ASN A 212 15.47 -22.85 15.08
C ASN A 212 14.20 -23.66 14.80
N HIS A 213 13.07 -22.98 14.62
CA HIS A 213 11.72 -23.53 14.51
C HIS A 213 10.85 -22.70 13.52
N PRO A 214 11.26 -22.60 12.24
CA PRO A 214 10.61 -21.74 11.24
C PRO A 214 9.13 -22.09 10.98
N GLU A 215 8.68 -23.29 11.37
CA GLU A 215 7.28 -23.69 11.31
C GLU A 215 6.35 -22.80 12.17
N TYR A 216 6.88 -22.15 13.22
CA TYR A 216 6.10 -21.25 14.07
C TYR A 216 6.20 -19.77 13.66
N THR A 217 7.10 -19.38 12.75
CA THR A 217 7.33 -17.97 12.37
C THR A 217 6.04 -17.27 11.97
N GLU A 218 5.20 -17.92 11.15
CA GLU A 218 3.94 -17.34 10.68
C GLU A 218 2.92 -17.12 11.82
N GLU A 219 2.70 -18.12 12.65
CA GLU A 219 1.72 -18.03 13.75
C GLU A 219 2.20 -17.10 14.86
N LEU A 220 3.48 -17.13 15.21
CA LEU A 220 4.05 -16.21 16.19
C LEU A 220 3.94 -14.75 15.71
N SER A 221 4.26 -14.48 14.43
CA SER A 221 4.09 -13.15 13.84
C SER A 221 2.65 -12.66 13.94
N ARG A 222 1.68 -13.54 13.65
CA ARG A 222 0.24 -13.26 13.78
C ARG A 222 -0.14 -12.94 15.21
N GLN A 223 0.31 -13.73 16.19
CA GLN A 223 -0.02 -13.50 17.61
C GLN A 223 0.58 -12.19 18.13
N LEU A 224 1.83 -11.87 17.79
CA LEU A 224 2.46 -10.59 18.12
C LEU A 224 1.70 -9.41 17.49
N TRP A 225 1.29 -9.53 16.22
CA TRP A 225 0.50 -8.50 15.56
C TRP A 225 -0.85 -8.28 16.24
N LEU A 226 -1.54 -9.36 16.60
CA LEU A 226 -2.84 -9.27 17.29
C LEU A 226 -2.72 -8.69 18.70
N ARG A 227 -1.59 -8.86 19.40
CA ARG A 227 -1.37 -8.19 20.69
C ARG A 227 -1.45 -6.69 20.52
N VAL A 228 -0.60 -6.12 19.66
CA VAL A 228 -0.52 -4.66 19.49
C VAL A 228 -1.73 -4.11 18.75
N TRP A 229 -1.99 -4.61 17.54
CA TRP A 229 -2.90 -3.99 16.57
C TRP A 229 -4.32 -4.54 16.62
N SER A 230 -4.69 -5.24 17.69
CA SER A 230 -6.04 -5.74 17.91
C SER A 230 -6.46 -5.60 19.37
N ARG A 231 -5.60 -6.03 20.29
CA ARG A 231 -5.90 -6.08 21.73
C ARG A 231 -5.28 -4.96 22.57
N ASP A 232 -4.44 -4.11 21.97
CA ASP A 232 -3.72 -3.03 22.68
C ASP A 232 -2.85 -3.58 23.85
N GLU A 233 -2.18 -4.71 23.58
CA GLU A 233 -1.30 -5.42 24.52
C GLU A 233 0.19 -5.22 24.16
N GLY A 234 1.07 -5.35 25.15
CA GLY A 234 2.52 -5.20 24.99
C GLY A 234 3.18 -6.32 24.18
N ILE A 235 4.36 -6.05 23.63
CA ILE A 235 5.21 -7.02 22.91
C ILE A 235 6.70 -6.88 23.25
N THR A 236 7.04 -6.19 24.33
CA THR A 236 8.43 -5.82 24.63
C THR A 236 9.04 -6.60 25.80
N THR A 237 8.21 -7.19 26.67
CA THR A 237 8.68 -7.98 27.82
C THR A 237 8.73 -9.47 27.51
N ASP A 238 9.56 -10.22 28.24
CA ASP A 238 9.63 -11.69 28.12
C ASP A 238 8.26 -12.35 28.37
N ASP A 239 7.45 -11.80 29.29
CA ASP A 239 6.10 -12.28 29.59
C ASP A 239 5.12 -12.04 28.43
N ASP A 240 5.14 -10.83 27.85
CA ASP A 240 4.33 -10.49 26.67
C ASP A 240 4.60 -11.43 25.50
N ILE A 241 5.90 -11.63 25.22
CA ILE A 241 6.38 -12.46 24.12
C ILE A 241 6.05 -13.94 24.38
N SER A 242 6.21 -14.40 25.63
CA SER A 242 5.85 -15.77 26.02
C SER A 242 4.36 -16.06 25.85
N GLU A 243 3.50 -15.09 26.16
CA GLU A 243 2.06 -15.23 25.97
C GLU A 243 1.71 -15.39 24.48
N ALA A 244 2.29 -14.55 23.61
CA ALA A 244 2.13 -14.66 22.16
C ALA A 244 2.62 -16.01 21.63
N ALA A 245 3.80 -16.45 22.07
CA ALA A 245 4.40 -17.72 21.68
C ALA A 245 3.56 -18.93 22.14
N THR A 246 2.98 -18.86 23.33
CA THR A 246 2.08 -19.90 23.85
C THR A 246 0.80 -19.97 23.01
N LYS A 247 0.19 -18.83 22.68
CA LYS A 247 -0.96 -18.78 21.76
C LYS A 247 -0.61 -19.29 20.36
N ALA A 248 0.65 -19.18 19.95
CA ALA A 248 1.14 -19.73 18.69
C ALA A 248 1.44 -21.25 18.74
N GLY A 249 1.20 -21.90 19.88
CA GLY A 249 1.41 -23.34 20.06
C GLY A 249 2.86 -23.74 20.37
N ILE A 250 3.74 -22.78 20.65
CA ILE A 250 5.15 -23.06 21.00
C ILE A 250 5.19 -23.61 22.43
N LYS A 251 5.90 -24.73 22.62
CA LYS A 251 6.04 -25.37 23.95
C LYS A 251 6.89 -24.50 24.88
N LYS A 252 6.55 -24.50 26.17
CA LYS A 252 7.21 -23.68 27.20
C LYS A 252 8.74 -23.83 27.20
N GLU A 253 9.25 -25.04 27.05
CA GLU A 253 10.69 -25.30 27.03
C GLU A 253 11.38 -24.66 25.82
N MET A 254 10.68 -24.61 24.67
CA MET A 254 11.18 -23.95 23.45
C MET A 254 11.13 -22.42 23.61
N ILE A 255 10.06 -21.88 24.20
CA ILE A 255 9.94 -20.44 24.48
C ILE A 255 11.13 -19.96 25.32
N VAL A 256 11.44 -20.66 26.42
CA VAL A 256 12.59 -20.31 27.29
C VAL A 256 13.91 -20.35 26.53
N LYS A 257 14.13 -21.38 25.70
CA LYS A 257 15.35 -21.48 24.86
C LYS A 257 15.46 -20.35 23.85
N CYS A 258 14.36 -19.99 23.18
CA CYS A 258 14.32 -18.91 22.21
C CYS A 258 14.47 -17.53 22.88
N LEU A 259 13.90 -17.31 24.07
CA LEU A 259 14.10 -16.08 24.84
C LEU A 259 15.56 -15.89 25.25
N ASN A 260 16.23 -16.95 25.70
CA ASN A 260 17.66 -16.90 26.00
C ASN A 260 18.46 -16.62 24.72
N SER A 261 18.17 -17.35 23.64
CA SER A 261 18.83 -17.18 22.34
C SER A 261 18.65 -15.77 21.77
N ALA A 262 17.48 -15.15 21.94
CA ALA A 262 17.20 -13.80 21.45
C ALA A 262 18.09 -12.72 22.09
N LYS A 263 18.73 -13.03 23.23
CA LYS A 263 19.68 -12.15 23.92
C LYS A 263 21.13 -12.37 23.45
N GLU A 264 21.38 -13.41 22.66
CA GLU A 264 22.70 -13.76 22.15
C GLU A 264 23.05 -13.01 20.87
N GLN A 265 24.34 -12.75 20.68
CA GLN A 265 24.85 -11.96 19.55
C GLN A 265 24.48 -12.57 18.20
N TYR A 266 24.54 -13.89 18.06
CA TYR A 266 24.28 -14.57 16.78
C TYR A 266 22.85 -14.36 16.26
N VAL A 267 21.86 -14.17 17.14
CA VAL A 267 20.48 -13.84 16.73
C VAL A 267 20.39 -12.39 16.28
N SER A 268 21.06 -11.47 16.99
CA SER A 268 21.14 -10.08 16.56
C SER A 268 21.85 -9.93 15.20
N ASP A 269 22.89 -10.73 14.97
CA ASP A 269 23.61 -10.77 13.69
C ASP A 269 22.72 -11.30 12.57
N GLN A 270 21.94 -12.36 12.83
CA GLN A 270 20.99 -12.88 11.86
C GLN A 270 19.87 -11.89 11.54
N PHE A 271 19.33 -11.19 12.55
CA PHE A 271 18.31 -10.15 12.37
C PHE A 271 18.85 -8.98 11.53
N LYS A 272 20.11 -8.59 11.76
CA LYS A 272 20.80 -7.62 10.93
C LYS A 272 20.99 -8.16 9.50
N ALA A 273 21.43 -9.41 9.34
CA ALA A 273 21.66 -10.02 8.03
C ALA A 273 20.38 -10.06 7.17
N TYR A 274 19.22 -10.38 7.76
CA TYR A 274 17.93 -10.28 7.06
C TYR A 274 17.61 -8.85 6.61
N THR A 275 17.92 -7.87 7.45
CA THR A 275 17.69 -6.46 7.12
C THR A 275 18.66 -5.96 6.04
N ASP A 276 19.94 -6.33 6.13
CA ASP A 276 20.97 -5.99 5.13
C ASP A 276 20.66 -6.64 3.77
N GLU A 277 20.20 -7.89 3.77
CA GLU A 277 19.75 -8.57 2.56
C GLU A 277 18.59 -7.80 1.90
N ALA A 278 17.57 -7.40 2.69
CA ALA A 278 16.46 -6.62 2.19
C ALA A 278 16.91 -5.27 1.59
N LEU A 279 17.81 -4.55 2.29
CA LEU A 279 18.40 -3.31 1.81
C LEU A 279 19.18 -3.51 0.50
N SER A 280 19.97 -4.60 0.39
CA SER A 280 20.72 -4.93 -0.83
C SER A 280 19.83 -5.18 -2.06
N LEU A 281 18.56 -5.52 -1.83
CA LEU A 281 17.54 -5.72 -2.86
C LEU A 281 16.76 -4.44 -3.19
N GLY A 282 17.06 -3.33 -2.53
CA GLY A 282 16.42 -2.03 -2.75
C GLY A 282 15.22 -1.75 -1.82
N THR A 283 15.10 -2.48 -0.71
CA THR A 283 14.01 -2.25 0.25
C THR A 283 14.14 -0.86 0.89
N PHE A 284 13.06 -0.07 0.82
CA PHE A 284 12.98 1.27 1.42
C PHE A 284 11.86 1.41 2.46
N GLY A 285 11.09 0.36 2.70
CA GLY A 285 9.98 0.35 3.66
C GLY A 285 9.34 -1.02 3.80
N THR A 286 8.28 -1.09 4.60
CA THR A 286 7.53 -2.32 4.87
C THR A 286 6.02 -2.18 4.60
N PRO A 287 5.34 -3.29 4.25
CA PRO A 287 5.92 -4.57 3.89
C PRO A 287 6.62 -4.52 2.52
N THR A 288 7.62 -5.38 2.32
CA THR A 288 8.26 -5.60 1.03
C THR A 288 8.26 -7.10 0.74
N ILE A 289 7.91 -7.46 -0.48
CA ILE A 289 7.91 -8.84 -0.99
C ILE A 289 9.01 -8.93 -2.03
N VAL A 290 9.87 -9.94 -1.91
CA VAL A 290 10.88 -10.25 -2.91
C VAL A 290 10.48 -11.55 -3.59
N ILE A 291 10.15 -11.46 -4.88
CA ILE A 291 9.80 -12.62 -5.70
C ILE A 291 11.08 -13.17 -6.32
N HIS A 292 11.32 -14.46 -6.13
CA HIS A 292 12.37 -15.19 -6.81
C HIS A 292 11.71 -16.04 -7.90
N ASN A 293 11.81 -15.63 -9.16
CA ASN A 293 11.21 -16.37 -10.27
C ASN A 293 12.22 -16.50 -11.43
N ASN A 294 12.48 -17.73 -11.88
CA ASN A 294 13.37 -18.02 -13.02
C ASN A 294 14.74 -17.30 -12.97
N GLY A 295 15.37 -17.29 -11.79
CA GLY A 295 16.67 -16.66 -11.57
C GLY A 295 16.66 -15.13 -11.45
N LYS A 296 15.48 -14.49 -11.57
CA LYS A 296 15.29 -13.06 -11.32
C LYS A 296 14.76 -12.82 -9.91
N LYS A 297 15.18 -11.69 -9.34
CA LYS A 297 14.65 -11.16 -8.08
C LYS A 297 13.89 -9.88 -8.39
N GLU A 298 12.63 -9.82 -7.98
CA GLU A 298 11.78 -8.64 -8.19
C GLU A 298 11.24 -8.17 -6.83
N LEU A 299 11.46 -6.89 -6.53
CA LEU A 299 11.00 -6.27 -5.30
C LEU A 299 9.64 -5.61 -5.54
N ILE A 300 8.66 -5.97 -4.71
CA ILE A 300 7.33 -5.39 -4.70
C ILE A 300 7.08 -4.79 -3.32
N PHE A 301 6.87 -3.47 -3.26
CA PHE A 301 6.60 -2.74 -2.02
C PHE A 301 5.08 -2.62 -1.78
N GLY A 302 4.67 -2.74 -0.52
CA GLY A 302 3.29 -2.52 -0.07
C GLY A 302 2.46 -3.79 0.05
N SER A 303 1.32 -3.67 0.71
CA SER A 303 0.32 -4.74 0.86
C SER A 303 -0.70 -4.75 -0.27
N ASP A 304 -0.56 -3.87 -1.26
CA ASP A 304 -1.57 -3.52 -2.23
C ASP A 304 -1.27 -3.93 -3.68
N ARG A 305 -0.29 -4.81 -3.88
CA ARG A 305 0.22 -5.26 -5.19
C ARG A 305 0.14 -6.77 -5.41
N PHE A 306 -0.74 -7.50 -4.72
CA PHE A 306 -0.76 -8.97 -4.80
C PHE A 306 -1.30 -9.54 -6.11
N ASP A 307 -2.11 -8.76 -6.84
CA ASP A 307 -2.47 -9.03 -8.23
C ASP A 307 -1.22 -9.02 -9.13
N LEU A 308 -0.33 -8.03 -8.96
CA LEU A 308 0.95 -7.99 -9.65
C LEU A 308 1.84 -9.17 -9.22
N VAL A 309 1.89 -9.51 -7.93
CA VAL A 309 2.60 -10.71 -7.46
C VAL A 309 2.08 -11.96 -8.17
N ALA A 310 0.77 -12.15 -8.24
CA ALA A 310 0.14 -13.29 -8.91
C ALA A 310 0.53 -13.34 -10.40
N ASN A 311 0.44 -12.21 -11.11
CA ASN A 311 0.85 -12.10 -12.50
C ASN A 311 2.32 -12.50 -12.70
N LEU A 312 3.22 -11.99 -11.87
CA LEU A 312 4.66 -12.25 -11.95
C LEU A 312 5.05 -13.71 -11.70
N ILE A 313 4.23 -14.46 -10.95
CA ILE A 313 4.45 -15.88 -10.69
C ILE A 313 3.56 -16.81 -11.54
N GLY A 314 2.79 -16.25 -12.47
CA GLY A 314 1.90 -17.03 -13.35
C GLY A 314 0.68 -17.63 -12.64
N GLU A 315 0.26 -17.05 -11.52
CA GLU A 315 -0.88 -17.49 -10.73
C GLU A 315 -2.07 -16.54 -10.89
N ILE A 316 -3.27 -17.01 -10.51
CA ILE A 316 -4.48 -16.20 -10.53
C ILE A 316 -4.69 -15.58 -9.15
N TYR A 317 -4.91 -14.28 -9.15
CA TYR A 317 -5.41 -13.58 -7.99
C TYR A 317 -6.92 -13.76 -7.89
N GLU A 318 -7.43 -14.34 -6.80
CA GLU A 318 -8.86 -14.62 -6.54
C GLU A 318 -9.45 -13.68 -5.47
N GLY A 319 -8.62 -12.77 -4.98
CA GLY A 319 -8.93 -11.87 -3.90
C GLY A 319 -8.55 -12.27 -2.48
N PRO A 320 -9.30 -11.85 -1.44
CA PRO A 320 -8.74 -11.78 -0.09
C PRO A 320 -8.81 -13.14 0.55
N LEU A 321 -9.58 -14.07 -0.01
CA LEU A 321 -9.90 -15.38 0.50
C LEU A 321 -10.32 -15.30 1.97
N ASN A 322 -11.25 -14.38 2.30
CA ASN A 322 -11.70 -14.15 3.67
C ASN A 322 -12.21 -15.43 4.34
N GLU A 323 -12.79 -16.34 3.56
CA GLU A 323 -13.19 -17.69 3.98
C GLU A 323 -12.02 -18.56 4.48
N LEU A 324 -10.78 -18.22 4.11
CA LEU A 324 -9.54 -18.86 4.58
C LEU A 324 -8.89 -18.11 5.75
N SER A 325 -9.54 -17.08 6.31
CA SER A 325 -9.03 -16.38 7.47
C SER A 325 -8.90 -17.34 8.67
N LYS A 326 -7.68 -17.42 9.22
CA LYS A 326 -7.42 -18.13 10.49
C LYS A 326 -7.92 -17.36 11.72
N ILE A 327 -8.34 -16.10 11.52
CA ILE A 327 -8.81 -15.21 12.57
C ILE A 327 -10.29 -14.96 12.28
N LYS A 328 -11.15 -15.33 13.23
CA LYS A 328 -12.58 -14.99 13.20
C LYS A 328 -12.77 -13.69 13.98
N GLN A 329 -13.56 -12.77 13.44
CA GLN A 329 -13.93 -11.52 14.11
C GLN A 329 -14.75 -11.77 15.37
#